data_AF-A0A953C4U2-F1
#
_entry.id   AF-A0A953C4U2-F1
#
_cell.length_a   1.000
_cell.length_b   1.000
_cell.length_c   1.000
_cell.angle_alpha   90.00
_cell.angle_beta   90.00
_cell.angle_gamma   90.00
#
_symmetry.space_group_name_H-M   'P 1'
#
loop_
_entity.id
_entity.type
_entity.pdbx_description
1 polymer ?
#
loop_
_entity_poly.entity_id
_entity_poly.type
_entity_poly.pdbx_seq_one_letter_code
_entity_poly.pdbx_strand_id
1 'polypeptide(L)' 'MPAKTREIHLRSRPVGMPEAGNFAIAEVELRDPGPGEVLVRNSWMSVDPY' A
#
# COMPACT_ATOMS: atom_id res chain seq x y z
N MET A 1 -5.95 -13.27 -15.84
CA MET A 1 -5.08 -13.69 -14.71
C MET A 1 -5.03 -12.52 -13.77
N PRO A 2 -5.22 -12.70 -12.44
CA PRO A 2 -5.02 -11.61 -11.51
C PRO A 2 -3.58 -11.07 -11.67
N ALA A 3 -3.44 -9.76 -11.69
CA ALA A 3 -2.14 -9.12 -11.80
C ALA A 3 -1.53 -8.99 -10.40
N LYS A 4 -0.21 -9.09 -10.25
CA LYS A 4 0.42 -8.83 -8.95
C LYS A 4 0.65 -7.34 -8.75
N THR A 5 0.40 -6.87 -7.53
CA THR A 5 0.73 -5.50 -7.11
C THR A 5 1.43 -5.49 -5.76
N ARG A 6 1.90 -4.31 -5.34
CA ARG A 6 2.61 -4.10 -4.07
C ARG A 6 1.82 -3.17 -3.18
N GLU A 7 1.78 -3.48 -1.90
CA GLU A 7 1.21 -2.66 -0.84
C GLU A 7 2.28 -2.35 0.21
N ILE A 8 2.20 -1.18 0.82
CA ILE A 8 2.99 -0.84 2.01
C ILE A 8 2.08 -1.01 3.22
N HIS A 9 2.39 -1.97 4.09
CA HIS A 9 1.64 -2.25 5.31
C HIS A 9 2.33 -1.65 6.52
N LEU A 10 1.56 -1.10 7.45
CA LEU A 10 2.06 -0.74 8.77
C LEU A 10 2.19 -2.02 9.62
N ARG A 11 3.42 -2.48 9.83
CA ARG A 11 3.75 -3.68 10.59
C ARG A 11 3.75 -3.43 12.10
N SER A 12 4.20 -2.26 12.53
CA SER A 12 4.18 -1.85 13.93
C SER A 12 4.05 -0.33 14.02
N ARG A 13 3.45 0.17 15.10
CA ARG A 13 3.43 1.62 15.36
C ARG A 13 4.83 2.07 15.79
N PRO A 14 5.42 3.10 15.14
CA PRO A 14 6.70 3.64 15.56
C PRO A 14 6.65 4.17 17.00
N VAL A 15 7.78 4.06 17.69
CA VAL A 15 8.02 4.77 18.96
C VAL A 15 9.13 5.78 18.67
N GLY A 16 8.78 7.07 18.59
CA GLY A 16 9.68 8.11 18.08
C GLY A 16 9.58 8.23 16.55
N MET A 17 10.73 8.36 15.87
CA MET A 17 10.75 8.47 14.41
C MET A 17 10.42 7.13 13.73
N PRO A 18 9.69 7.14 12.60
CA PRO A 18 9.48 5.95 11.80
C PRO A 18 10.81 5.37 11.29
N GLU A 19 10.94 4.06 11.37
CA GLU A 19 12.04 3.30 10.80
C GLU A 19 11.52 2.28 9.79
N ALA A 20 12.41 1.76 8.94
CA ALA A 20 12.03 0.79 7.90
C ALA A 20 11.31 -0.45 8.48
N GLY A 21 11.68 -0.88 9.70
CA GLY A 21 11.08 -2.03 10.37
C GLY A 21 9.61 -1.85 10.77
N ASN A 22 9.11 -0.61 10.80
CA ASN A 22 7.69 -0.33 11.05
C ASN A 22 6.79 -0.67 9.86
N PHE A 23 7.37 -0.90 8.68
CA PHE A 23 6.62 -1.14 7.45
C PHE A 23 7.02 -2.47 6.80
N ALA A 24 6.11 -3.01 6.00
CA ALA A 24 6.37 -4.18 5.16
C ALA A 24 5.88 -3.92 3.74
N ILE A 25 6.65 -4.39 2.75
CA ILE A 25 6.19 -4.43 1.36
C ILE A 25 5.54 -5.79 1.13
N ALA A 26 4.23 -5.81 0.90
CA ALA A 26 3.47 -7.02 0.60
C ALA A 26 3.22 -7.12 -0.90
N GLU A 27 3.50 -8.27 -1.49
CA GLU A 27 3.05 -8.61 -2.85
C GLU A 27 1.67 -9.28 -2.74
N VAL A 28 0.68 -8.74 -3.46
CA VAL A 28 -0.70 -9.21 -3.40
C VAL A 28 -1.29 -9.42 -4.80
N GLU A 29 -2.27 -10.31 -4.88
CA GLU A 29 -3.06 -10.52 -6.10
C GLU A 29 -4.09 -9.40 -6.25
N LEU A 30 -4.02 -8.67 -7.36
CA LEU A 30 -4.96 -7.62 -7.73
C LEU A 30 -6.25 -8.25 -8.27
N ARG A 31 -7.35 -7.99 -7.58
CA ARG A 31 -8.70 -8.42 -7.98
C ARG A 31 -9.31 -7.37 -8.90
N ASP A 32 -10.20 -7.83 -9.78
CA ASP A 32 -11.00 -6.94 -10.61
C ASP A 32 -11.98 -6.12 -9.73
N PRO A 33 -12.23 -4.83 -10.06
CA PRO A 33 -13.16 -4.01 -9.31
C PRO A 33 -14.59 -4.55 -9.42
N GLY A 34 -15.36 -4.47 -8.33
CA GLY A 34 -16.78 -4.80 -8.31
C GLY A 34 -17.68 -3.71 -8.91
N PRO A 35 -19.00 -3.92 -8.95
CA PRO A 35 -19.95 -2.92 -9.44
C PRO A 35 -19.85 -1.60 -8.65
N GLY A 36 -19.61 -0.50 -9.36
CA GLY A 36 -19.46 0.83 -8.77
C GLY A 36 -18.06 1.17 -8.25
N GLU A 37 -17.09 0.25 -8.37
CA GLU A 37 -15.69 0.49 -8.02
C GLU A 37 -14.86 0.88 -9.24
N VAL A 38 -13.69 1.50 -8.99
CA VAL A 38 -12.71 1.82 -10.03
C VAL A 38 -11.34 1.27 -9.64
N LEU A 39 -10.61 0.78 -10.63
CA LEU A 39 -9.22 0.39 -10.47
C LEU A 39 -8.30 1.54 -10.91
N VAL A 40 -7.41 1.97 -10.02
CA VAL A 40 -6.48 3.08 -10.27
C VAL A 40 -5.05 2.58 -10.19
N ARG A 41 -4.23 2.96 -11.19
CA ARG A 41 -2.77 2.77 -11.14
C ARG A 41 -2.13 4.01 -10.54
N ASN A 42 -1.85 3.99 -9.23
CA ASN A 42 -1.16 5.08 -8.56
C ASN A 42 0.22 5.31 -9.18
N SER A 43 0.46 6.50 -9.72
CA SER A 43 1.74 6.90 -10.32
C SER A 43 2.61 7.71 -9.36
N TRP A 44 1.97 8.39 -8.39
CA TRP A 44 2.61 9.22 -7.37
C TRP A 44 1.84 9.06 -6.05
N MET A 45 2.51 9.34 -4.94
CA MET A 45 1.93 9.33 -3.59
C MET A 45 2.44 10.56 -2.84
N SER A 46 1.52 11.33 -2.23
CA SER A 46 1.88 12.42 -1.33
C SER A 46 2.44 11.84 -0.03
N VAL A 47 3.44 12.50 0.54
CA VAL A 47 3.97 12.17 1.87
C VAL A 47 3.94 13.47 2.67
N ASP A 48 2.96 13.58 3.55
CA ASP A 48 2.70 14.78 4.34
C ASP A 48 3.22 14.60 5.78
N PRO A 49 3.97 15.57 6.34
CA PRO A 49 4.39 15.55 7.75
C PRO A 49 3.23 15.69 8.73
N TYR A 50 3.46 15.26 9.99
CA TYR A 50 2.62 15.53 11.16
C TYR A 50 3.23 16.62 12.04
#